data_AF-A0A1I5APC8-F1
#
_entry.id   AF-A0A1I5APC8-F1
#
_cell.length_a   1.000
_cell.length_b   1.000
_cell.length_c   1.000
_cell.angle_alpha   90.00
_cell.angle_beta   90.00
_cell.angle_gamma   90.00
#
_symmetry.space_group_name_H-M   'P 1'
#
loop_
_entity.id
_entity.type
_entity.pdbx_description
1 polymer ?
#
loop_
_entity_poly.entity_id
_entity_poly.type
_entity_poly.pdbx_seq_one_letter_code
_entity_poly.pdbx_strand_id
1 'polypeptide(L)' 'MLCLTCHRVRPALSRTDYTAERAWLIVRRGLCACAAPAAPAAPGPRPGPVRKARPLP' A
#
# COMPACT_ATOMS: atom_id res chain seq x y z
N MET A 1 -15.44 5.52 -6.66
CA MET A 1 -14.14 4.82 -6.46
C MET A 1 -13.82 4.49 -5.00
N LEU A 2 -14.23 5.28 -4.01
CA LEU A 2 -13.94 5.00 -2.60
C LEU A 2 -14.94 4.01 -2.00
N CYS A 3 -14.49 3.24 -1.01
CA CYS A 3 -15.33 2.41 -0.17
C CYS A 3 -16.09 3.28 0.82
N LEU A 4 -17.39 3.07 0.98
CA LEU A 4 -18.21 3.86 1.90
C LEU A 4 -17.99 3.48 3.38
N THR A 5 -17.38 2.32 3.64
CA THR A 5 -17.10 1.85 5.00
C THR A 5 -15.78 2.41 5.54
N CYS A 6 -14.71 2.29 4.75
CA CYS A 6 -13.36 2.70 5.17
C CYS A 6 -12.84 3.95 4.44
N HIS A 7 -13.62 4.56 3.55
CA HIS A 7 -13.24 5.76 2.77
C HIS A 7 -11.92 5.64 1.97
N ARG A 8 -11.45 4.41 1.73
CA ARG A 8 -10.25 4.07 0.92
C ARG A 8 -10.61 3.65 -0.50
N VAL A 9 -9.64 3.61 -1.41
CA VAL A 9 -9.88 3.30 -2.83
C VAL A 9 -10.27 1.83 -3.03
N ARG A 10 -11.44 1.56 -3.63
CA ARG A 10 -11.83 0.19 -4.01
C ARG A 10 -10.89 -0.34 -5.11
N PRO A 11 -10.55 -1.64 -5.13
CA PRO A 11 -9.79 -2.24 -6.21
C PRO A 11 -10.43 -1.97 -7.59
N ALA A 12 -9.59 -1.81 -8.62
CA ALA A 12 -10.06 -1.78 -9.99
C ALA A 12 -10.55 -3.19 -10.39
N LEU A 13 -11.72 -3.28 -11.02
CA LEU A 13 -12.27 -4.56 -11.51
C LEU A 13 -11.96 -4.79 -12.99
N SER A 14 -11.57 -3.73 -13.70
CA SER A 14 -11.22 -3.77 -15.12
C SER A 14 -10.00 -2.91 -15.42
N ARG A 15 -9.44 -3.06 -16.63
CA ARG A 15 -8.27 -2.26 -17.06
C ARG A 15 -8.65 -0.80 -17.30
N THR A 16 -9.88 -0.54 -17.74
CA THR A 16 -10.43 0.80 -17.98
C THR A 16 -10.56 1.62 -16.68
N ASP A 17 -10.67 0.94 -15.55
CA ASP A 17 -10.68 1.58 -14.23
C ASP A 17 -9.32 2.13 -13.78
N TYR A 18 -8.22 1.76 -14.44
CA TYR A 18 -6.89 2.27 -14.12
C TYR A 18 -6.70 3.68 -14.69
N THR A 19 -7.13 4.67 -13.90
CA THR A 19 -6.96 6.09 -14.20
C THR A 19 -5.88 6.72 -13.32
N ALA A 20 -5.29 7.83 -13.79
CA ALA A 20 -4.32 8.60 -13.01
C ALA A 20 -4.90 9.12 -11.69
N GLU A 21 -6.18 9.53 -11.71
CA GLU A 21 -6.91 9.95 -10.50
C GLU A 21 -7.00 8.82 -9.47
N ARG A 22 -7.29 7.59 -9.92
CA ARG A 22 -7.30 6.41 -9.04
C ARG A 22 -5.91 6.16 -8.45
N ALA A 23 -4.85 6.23 -9.25
CA ALA A 23 -3.47 6.04 -8.77
C ALA A 23 -3.10 7.09 -7.71
N TRP A 24 -3.43 8.35 -7.94
CA TRP A 24 -3.22 9.44 -6.98
C TRP A 24 -3.99 9.22 -5.67
N LEU A 25 -5.23 8.74 -5.76
CA LEU A 25 -6.03 8.39 -4.59
C LEU A 25 -5.43 7.21 -3.81
N ILE A 26 -4.84 6.22 -4.49
CA ILE A 26 -4.18 5.08 -3.83
C ILE A 26 -2.97 5.56 -3.02
N VAL A 27 -2.15 6.45 -3.58
CA VAL A 27 -0.99 7.01 -2.86
C VAL A 27 -1.42 7.80 -1.62
N ARG A 28 -2.52 8.57 -1.70
CA ARG A 28 -2.98 9.41 -0.57
C ARG A 28 -3.80 8.67 0.48
N ARG A 29 -4.66 7.75 0.07
CA ARG A 29 -5.68 7.13 0.93
C ARG A 29 -5.48 5.63 1.13
N GLY A 30 -4.62 5.00 0.32
CA GLY A 30 -4.42 3.56 0.31
C GLY A 30 -5.59 2.80 -0.34
N LEU A 31 -5.35 1.51 -0.56
CA LEU A 31 -6.36 0.57 -1.04
C LEU A 31 -7.31 0.14 0.10
N CYS A 32 -8.57 -0.06 -0.27
CA CYS A 32 -9.60 -0.61 0.57
C CYS A 32 -9.27 -2.06 0.94
N ALA A 33 -9.34 -2.37 2.24
CA ALA A 33 -9.18 -3.71 2.81
C ALA A 33 -10.51 -4.28 3.36
N CYS A 34 -11.62 -3.56 3.15
CA CYS A 34 -12.94 -3.96 3.63
C CYS A 34 -13.52 -5.18 2.88
N ALA A 35 -12.94 -5.55 1.73
CA ALA A 35 -13.16 -6.86 1.10
C ALA A 35 -12.04 -7.80 1.58
N ALA A 36 -12.37 -8.88 2.31
CA ALA A 36 -11.38 -9.77 2.93
C ALA A 36 -11.30 -11.15 2.24
N PRO A 37 -10.19 -11.92 2.40
CA PRO A 37 -9.03 -11.60 3.22
C PRO A 37 -7.76 -11.30 2.42
N ALA A 38 -6.99 -10.40 3.02
CA ALA A 38 -5.60 -10.14 2.73
C ALA A 38 -4.79 -11.44 2.62
N ALA A 39 -4.03 -11.62 1.54
CA ALA A 39 -2.71 -12.21 1.74
C ALA A 39 -1.99 -11.25 2.68
N PRO A 40 -1.41 -11.70 3.80
CA PRO A 40 -0.64 -10.81 4.65
C PRO A 40 0.43 -10.22 3.74
N ALA A 41 0.40 -8.90 3.54
CA ALA A 41 1.57 -8.20 3.09
C ALA A 41 2.61 -8.53 4.16
N ALA A 42 3.50 -9.47 3.85
CA ALA A 42 4.68 -9.71 4.65
C ALA A 42 5.25 -8.32 4.94
N PRO A 43 5.57 -7.99 6.20
CA PRO A 43 6.30 -6.77 6.45
C PRO A 43 7.59 -6.89 5.65
N GLY A 44 7.62 -6.23 4.48
CA GLY A 44 8.84 -6.06 3.71
C GLY A 44 9.89 -5.54 4.70
N PRO A 45 11.14 -6.02 4.61
CA PRO A 45 12.12 -5.73 5.63
C PRO A 45 12.18 -4.21 5.76
N ARG A 46 11.72 -3.69 6.90
CA ARG A 46 12.06 -2.32 7.27
C ARG A 46 13.58 -2.32 7.20
N PRO A 47 14.22 -1.45 6.40
CA PRO A 47 15.67 -1.33 6.49
C PRO A 47 15.94 -0.91 7.92
N GLY A 48 16.38 -1.88 8.74
CA GLY A 48 16.79 -1.62 10.11
C GLY A 48 17.89 -0.56 10.08
N PRO A 49 18.03 0.25 11.14
CA PRO A 49 19.09 1.25 11.19
C PRO A 49 20.43 0.55 10.95
N VAL A 50 21.06 0.87 9.83
CA VAL A 50 22.36 0.35 9.41
C VAL A 50 23.35 0.78 10.48
N ARG A 51 23.71 -0.13 11.40
CA ARG A 51 24.81 0.12 12.32
C ARG A 51 26.06 0.15 11.46
N LYS A 52 26.62 1.35 11.24
CA LYS A 52 27.97 1.49 10.69
C LYS A 52 28.92 0.77 11.64
N ALA A 53 29.43 -0.39 11.22
CA ALA A 53 30.55 -1.02 11.91
C ALA A 53 31.76 -0.10 11.73
N ARG A 54 32.17 0.51 12.84
CA ARG A 54 33.43 1.23 12.97
C ARG A 54 34.57 0.21 12.80
N PRO A 55 35.63 0.50 12.04
CA PRO A 55 36.74 -0.44 11.88
C PRO A 55 37.43 -0.65 13.23
N LEU A 56 37.74 -1.90 13.57
CA LEU A 56 38.67 -2.22 14.66
C LEU A 56 40.12 -2.00 14.18
N PRO A 57 41.05 -1.71 15.12
CA PRO A 57 42.32 -1.00 14.89
C PRO A 57 43.36 -1.77 14.08
#